data_AF-A0A1E1W4R5-F1
#
_entry.id   AF-A0A1E1W4R5-F1
#
_cell.length_a   1.000
_cell.length_b   1.000
_cell.length_c   1.000
_cell.angle_alpha   90.00
_cell.angle_beta   90.00
_cell.angle_gamma   90.00
#
_symmetry.space_group_name_H-M   'P 1'
#
loop_
_entity.id
_entity.type
_entity.pdbx_description
1 polymer ?
#
loop_
_entity_poly.entity_id
_entity_poly.type
_entity_poly.pdbx_seq_one_letter_code
_entity_poly.pdbx_strand_id
1 'polypeptide(L)'
;SLLPLVAQVSLVLLLQVAAVRLLHLQPWYSPVQGDAKTEQVLCWENTVIFIVSAFQYLIMACVYAKGWPFRQPFCANYYMVITLLLQSVFVIVCLLAPWKWLADFMEVIVMDPLNKEQSIFRVYVLLIPVLHLVLAIAIEATLSDTEKLCSVFRLVRRRCSDKEEAAAEAEAA
;
A
#
# COMPACT_ATOMS: atom_id res chain seq x y z
N SER A 1 -3.63 16.01 -14.46
CA SER A 1 -4.86 15.78 -13.70
C SER A 1 -4.52 15.43 -12.25
N LEU A 2 -5.29 15.90 -11.26
CA LEU A 2 -5.11 15.53 -9.83
C LEU A 2 -5.73 14.17 -9.48
N LEU A 3 -6.45 13.54 -10.41
CA LEU A 3 -7.13 12.26 -10.21
C LEU A 3 -6.22 11.12 -9.75
N PRO A 4 -5.05 10.85 -10.38
CA PRO A 4 -4.14 9.81 -9.89
C PRO A 4 -3.68 10.10 -8.47
N LEU A 5 -3.32 11.36 -8.16
CA LEU A 5 -2.88 11.75 -6.83
C LEU A 5 -3.94 11.48 -5.76
N VAL A 6 -5.20 11.87 -6.00
CA VAL A 6 -6.31 11.62 -5.06
C VAL A 6 -6.52 10.12 -4.87
N ALA A 7 -6.51 9.34 -5.96
CA ALA A 7 -6.66 7.89 -5.89
C ALA A 7 -5.53 7.20 -5.11
N GLN A 8 -4.28 7.65 -5.29
CA GLN A 8 -3.12 7.15 -4.52
C GLN A 8 -3.26 7.48 -3.03
N VAL A 9 -3.63 8.71 -2.68
CA VAL A 9 -3.84 9.11 -1.27
C VAL A 9 -4.96 8.29 -0.63
N SER A 10 -6.07 8.09 -1.34
CA SER A 10 -7.16 7.22 -0.86
C SER A 10 -6.70 5.77 -0.69
N LEU A 11 -5.92 5.22 -1.63
CA LEU A 11 -5.38 3.86 -1.53
C LEU A 11 -4.47 3.69 -0.30
N VAL A 12 -3.57 4.64 -0.07
CA VAL A 12 -2.68 4.66 1.10
C VAL A 12 -3.49 4.64 2.39
N LEU A 13 -4.52 5.50 2.51
CA LEU A 13 -5.39 5.55 3.70
C LEU A 13 -6.14 4.22 3.90
N LEU A 14 -6.71 3.66 2.84
CA LEU A 14 -7.46 2.39 2.91
C LEU A 14 -6.58 1.23 3.36
N LEU A 15 -5.37 1.11 2.80
CA LEU A 15 -4.43 0.05 3.18
C LEU A 15 -3.90 0.24 4.61
N GLN A 16 -3.70 1.49 5.05
CA GLN A 16 -3.32 1.79 6.43
C GLN A 16 -4.41 1.34 7.41
N VAL A 17 -5.67 1.69 7.14
CA VAL A 17 -6.81 1.26 7.96
C VAL A 17 -6.98 -0.25 7.91
N ALA A 18 -6.83 -0.88 6.75
CA ALA A 18 -6.92 -2.32 6.59
C ALA A 18 -5.85 -3.05 7.42
N ALA A 19 -4.60 -2.55 7.45
CA ALA A 19 -3.54 -3.12 8.27
C ALA A 19 -3.87 -3.10 9.77
N VAL A 20 -4.38 -1.98 10.28
CA VAL A 20 -4.78 -1.85 11.69
C VAL A 20 -5.98 -2.75 11.99
N ARG A 21 -6.95 -2.83 11.09
CA ARG A 21 -8.09 -3.75 11.24
C ARG A 21 -7.62 -5.21 11.25
N LEU A 22 -6.69 -5.59 10.39
CA LEU A 22 -6.12 -6.95 10.36
C LEU A 22 -5.41 -7.30 11.67
N LEU A 23 -4.73 -6.33 12.30
CA LEU A 23 -4.14 -6.50 13.63
C LEU A 23 -5.21 -6.75 14.69
N HIS A 24 -6.28 -5.95 14.72
CA HIS A 24 -7.38 -6.11 15.69
C HIS A 24 -8.13 -7.44 15.55
N LEU A 25 -8.11 -8.05 14.37
CA LEU A 25 -8.72 -9.35 14.13
C LEU A 25 -7.85 -10.53 14.59
N GLN A 26 -6.59 -10.29 14.99
CA GLN A 26 -5.71 -11.37 15.42
C GLN A 26 -6.10 -11.89 16.82
N PRO A 27 -6.13 -13.22 17.04
CA PRO A 27 -6.57 -13.79 18.31
C PRO A 27 -5.60 -13.54 19.47
N TRP A 28 -4.33 -13.27 19.16
CA TRP A 28 -3.28 -12.96 20.12
C TRP A 28 -3.15 -11.45 20.40
N TYR A 29 -3.89 -10.60 19.68
CA TYR A 29 -3.84 -9.17 19.87
C TYR A 29 -4.50 -8.79 21.21
N SER A 30 -3.75 -8.04 22.03
CA SER A 30 -4.29 -7.40 23.21
C SER A 30 -4.18 -5.88 23.03
N PRO A 31 -5.28 -5.12 23.20
CA PRO A 31 -5.22 -3.68 23.19
C PRO A 31 -4.36 -3.18 24.37
N VAL A 32 -3.73 -2.02 24.17
CA VAL A 32 -2.99 -1.33 25.24
C VAL A 32 -3.98 -0.87 26.30
N GLN A 33 -3.71 -1.23 27.56
CA GLN A 33 -4.43 -0.68 28.70
C GLN A 33 -3.79 0.66 29.06
N GLY A 34 -4.23 1.73 28.41
CA GLY A 34 -3.72 3.08 28.69
C GLY A 34 -4.20 3.57 30.05
N ASP A 35 -3.27 3.88 30.96
CA ASP A 35 -3.55 4.78 32.09
C ASP A 35 -3.47 6.23 31.58
N ALA A 36 -4.35 7.10 32.05
CA ALA A 36 -4.45 8.51 31.61
C ALA A 36 -3.17 9.34 31.88
N LYS A 37 -2.18 8.76 32.56
CA LYS A 37 -0.92 9.38 32.93
C LYS A 37 0.31 8.80 32.22
N THR A 38 0.17 7.79 31.35
CA THR A 38 1.33 7.15 30.72
C THR A 38 1.09 6.95 29.23
N GLU A 39 1.77 7.75 28.41
CA GLU A 39 1.82 7.53 26.95
C GLU A 39 2.67 6.29 26.68
N GLN A 40 2.02 5.18 26.32
CA GLN A 40 2.72 3.96 25.94
C GLN A 40 2.97 3.96 24.43
N VAL A 41 4.15 4.42 24.02
CA VAL A 41 4.55 4.50 22.59
C VAL A 41 4.88 3.11 22.01
N LEU A 42 5.41 2.22 22.85
CA LEU A 42 5.65 0.82 22.49
C LEU A 42 4.34 0.02 22.48
N CYS A 43 3.71 -0.07 21.32
CA CYS A 43 2.49 -0.84 21.12
C CYS A 43 2.43 -1.52 19.74
N TRP A 44 1.55 -2.53 19.63
CA TRP A 44 1.35 -3.28 18.39
C TRP A 44 0.80 -2.40 17.27
N GLU A 45 -0.10 -1.47 17.62
CA GLU A 45 -0.70 -0.55 16.66
C GLU A 45 0.36 0.38 16.07
N ASN A 46 1.19 1.00 16.90
CA ASN A 46 2.27 1.88 16.46
C ASN A 46 3.30 1.13 15.61
N THR A 47 3.65 -0.09 16.02
CA THR A 47 4.54 -0.97 15.25
C THR A 47 4.02 -1.24 13.84
N VAL A 48 2.76 -1.67 13.72
CA VAL A 48 2.14 -1.96 12.41
C VAL A 48 2.00 -0.69 11.59
N ILE A 49 1.60 0.42 12.22
CA ILE A 49 1.45 1.71 11.54
C ILE A 49 2.79 2.19 10.98
N PHE A 50 3.85 2.13 11.79
CA PHE A 50 5.20 2.51 11.40
C PHE A 50 5.70 1.68 10.21
N ILE A 51 5.62 0.33 10.29
CA ILE A 51 6.12 -0.54 9.23
C ILE A 51 5.35 -0.34 7.92
N VAL A 52 4.01 -0.35 7.98
CA VAL A 52 3.18 -0.22 6.78
C VAL A 52 3.37 1.15 6.13
N SER A 53 3.39 2.23 6.92
CA SER A 53 3.63 3.58 6.40
C SER A 53 5.04 3.74 5.80
N ALA A 54 6.07 3.12 6.40
CA ALA A 54 7.42 3.15 5.83
C ALA A 54 7.48 2.50 4.44
N PHE A 55 6.78 1.37 4.24
CA PHE A 55 6.63 0.77 2.92
C PHE A 55 5.79 1.62 1.97
N GLN A 56 4.72 2.26 2.45
CA GLN A 56 3.91 3.16 1.64
C GLN A 56 4.74 4.33 1.11
N TYR A 57 5.56 4.97 1.95
CA TYR A 57 6.46 6.05 1.50
C TYR A 57 7.47 5.58 0.45
N LEU A 58 8.07 4.40 0.64
CA LEU A 58 8.96 3.77 -0.35
C LEU A 58 8.26 3.57 -1.70
N ILE A 59 7.06 2.99 -1.68
CA ILE A 59 6.27 2.71 -2.89
C ILE A 59 5.89 4.01 -3.59
N MET A 60 5.41 5.01 -2.86
CA MET A 60 5.03 6.30 -3.44
C MET A 60 6.25 7.03 -4.04
N ALA A 61 7.41 6.96 -3.39
CA ALA A 61 8.65 7.49 -3.93
C ALA A 61 9.01 6.80 -5.27
N CYS A 62 8.88 5.47 -5.35
CA CYS A 62 9.11 4.71 -6.58
C CYS A 62 8.11 5.06 -7.70
N VAL A 63 6.82 5.11 -7.39
CA VAL A 63 5.75 5.37 -8.37
C VAL A 63 5.88 6.77 -8.96
N TYR A 64 6.11 7.79 -8.13
CA TYR A 64 6.25 9.17 -8.61
C TYR A 64 7.63 9.53 -9.16
N ALA A 65 8.66 8.73 -8.90
CA ALA A 65 9.97 8.93 -9.51
C ALA A 65 10.00 8.63 -11.02
N LYS A 66 8.91 8.06 -11.59
CA LYS A 66 8.77 7.81 -13.03
C LYS A 66 8.51 9.12 -13.79
N GLY A 67 9.57 9.82 -14.14
CA GLY A 67 9.50 11.02 -14.96
C GLY A 67 9.31 10.71 -16.44
N TRP A 68 8.11 10.91 -16.99
CA TRP A 68 7.84 10.91 -18.43
C TRP A 68 7.27 12.28 -18.83
N PRO A 69 7.55 12.88 -20.02
CA PRO A 69 8.49 12.50 -21.10
C PRO A 69 9.84 13.27 -21.11
N PHE A 70 10.03 14.31 -20.29
CA PHE A 70 11.22 15.20 -20.34
C PHE A 70 12.31 14.91 -19.29
N ARG A 71 12.22 13.80 -18.53
CA ARG A 71 13.19 13.47 -17.47
C ARG A 71 13.81 12.08 -17.69
N GLN A 72 15.07 11.92 -17.28
CA GLN A 72 15.75 10.62 -17.34
C GLN A 72 15.05 9.58 -16.45
N PRO A 73 15.08 8.29 -16.81
CA PRO A 73 14.44 7.24 -16.03
C PRO A 73 15.00 7.21 -14.61
N PHE A 74 14.17 6.85 -13.63
CA PHE A 74 14.53 6.82 -12.22
C PHE A 74 15.82 6.01 -11.94
N CYS A 75 16.04 4.94 -12.71
CA CYS A 75 17.23 4.08 -12.62
C CYS A 75 18.54 4.78 -13.03
N ALA A 76 18.49 5.90 -13.75
CA ALA A 76 19.67 6.67 -14.13
C ALA A 76 20.24 7.46 -12.94
N ASN A 77 19.42 7.76 -11.93
CA ASN A 77 19.88 8.40 -10.71
C ASN A 77 20.31 7.33 -9.68
N TYR A 78 21.57 6.91 -9.77
CA TYR A 78 22.15 5.92 -8.87
C TYR A 78 21.94 6.25 -7.39
N TYR A 79 22.08 7.53 -6.99
CA TYR A 79 21.88 7.93 -5.60
C TYR A 79 20.47 7.65 -5.11
N MET A 80 19.46 7.93 -5.94
CA MET A 80 18.05 7.67 -5.59
C MET A 80 17.73 6.18 -5.55
N VAL A 81 18.30 5.38 -6.45
CA VAL A 81 18.13 3.92 -6.41
C VAL A 81 18.78 3.34 -5.16
N ILE A 82 20.00 3.79 -4.82
CA ILE A 82 20.72 3.33 -3.62
C ILE A 82 19.94 3.69 -2.36
N THR A 83 19.43 4.92 -2.23
CA THR A 83 18.65 5.31 -1.04
C THR A 83 17.35 4.51 -0.93
N LEU A 84 16.64 4.26 -2.03
CA LEU A 84 15.45 3.41 -2.02
C LEU A 84 15.76 1.97 -1.62
N LEU A 85 16.87 1.40 -2.13
CA LEU A 85 17.29 0.04 -1.77
C LEU A 85 17.70 -0.05 -0.30
N LEU A 86 18.52 0.89 0.19
CA LEU A 86 18.93 0.93 1.59
C LEU A 86 17.73 1.07 2.53
N GLN A 87 16.82 1.98 2.21
CA GLN A 87 15.61 2.19 3.01
C GLN A 87 14.69 0.96 2.94
N SER A 88 14.58 0.28 1.80
CA SER A 88 13.81 -0.97 1.67
C SER A 88 14.40 -2.08 2.54
N VAL A 89 15.72 -2.27 2.50
CA VAL A 89 16.42 -3.24 3.36
C VAL A 89 16.21 -2.90 4.83
N PHE A 90 16.34 -1.62 5.20
CA PHE A 90 16.11 -1.15 6.58
C PHE A 90 14.71 -1.51 7.09
N VAL A 91 13.66 -1.22 6.33
CA VAL A 91 12.28 -1.53 6.73
C VAL A 91 12.05 -3.05 6.81
N ILE A 92 12.63 -3.83 5.90
CA ILE A 92 12.57 -5.30 5.95
C ILE A 92 13.27 -5.85 7.20
N VAL A 93 14.44 -5.31 7.56
CA VAL A 93 15.15 -5.69 8.80
C VAL A 93 14.30 -5.36 10.03
N CYS A 94 13.70 -4.17 10.07
CA CYS A 94 12.80 -3.77 11.16
C CYS A 94 11.59 -4.69 11.32
N LEU A 95 11.10 -5.29 10.23
CA LEU A 95 9.97 -6.23 10.25
C LEU A 95 10.38 -7.66 10.61
N LEU A 96 11.46 -8.18 10.03
CA LEU A 96 11.82 -9.60 10.15
C LEU A 96 12.55 -9.92 11.46
N ALA A 97 13.48 -9.08 11.86
CA ALA A 97 14.30 -9.29 13.04
C ALA A 97 15.04 -7.99 13.37
N PRO A 98 14.37 -6.99 13.98
CA PRO A 98 15.08 -5.80 14.41
C PRO A 98 16.11 -6.21 15.48
N TRP A 99 17.35 -5.75 15.32
CA TRP A 99 18.31 -5.86 16.42
C TRP A 99 17.74 -5.21 17.66
N LYS A 100 18.00 -5.77 18.84
CA LYS A 100 17.40 -5.29 20.09
C LYS A 100 17.56 -3.77 20.28
N TRP A 101 18.77 -3.24 20.07
CA TRP A 101 19.03 -1.81 20.16
C TRP A 101 18.22 -0.97 19.15
N LEU A 102 17.95 -1.51 17.96
CA LEU A 102 17.17 -0.85 16.91
C LEU A 102 15.67 -0.92 17.21
N ALA A 103 15.19 -2.05 17.72
CA ALA A 103 13.81 -2.20 18.18
C ALA A 103 13.50 -1.22 19.32
N ASP A 104 14.43 -1.11 20.28
CA ASP A 104 14.32 -0.20 21.42
C ASP A 104 14.37 1.27 20.96
N PHE A 105 15.26 1.60 20.01
CA PHE A 105 15.36 2.97 19.45
C PHE A 105 14.12 3.38 18.65
N MET A 106 13.54 2.44 17.90
CA MET A 106 12.36 2.69 17.06
C MET A 106 11.04 2.45 17.80
N GLU A 107 11.10 1.99 19.06
CA GLU A 107 9.96 1.59 19.88
C GLU A 107 9.02 0.60 19.15
N VAL A 108 9.63 -0.39 18.48
CA VAL A 108 8.94 -1.42 17.68
C VAL A 108 8.87 -2.73 18.46
N ILE A 109 7.68 -3.33 18.51
CA ILE A 109 7.50 -4.64 19.13
C ILE A 109 8.12 -5.71 18.24
N VAL A 110 9.07 -6.46 18.81
CA VAL A 110 9.67 -7.63 18.18
C VAL A 110 8.66 -8.77 18.19
N MET A 111 8.19 -9.15 16.99
CA MET A 111 7.37 -10.36 16.83
C MET A 111 8.22 -11.60 17.15
N ASP A 112 7.66 -12.63 17.78
CA ASP A 112 8.38 -13.87 18.06
C ASP A 112 8.28 -14.84 16.87
N PRO A 113 9.39 -15.24 16.22
CA PRO A 113 9.36 -16.20 15.11
C PRO A 113 8.94 -17.62 15.54
N LEU A 114 8.99 -17.96 16.82
CA LEU A 114 8.55 -19.27 17.32
C LEU A 114 7.02 -19.36 17.43
N ASN A 115 6.33 -18.23 17.53
CA ASN A 115 4.89 -18.18 17.59
C ASN A 115 4.29 -18.23 16.17
N LYS A 116 3.54 -19.28 15.87
CA LYS A 116 2.92 -19.51 14.56
C LYS A 116 1.98 -18.36 14.16
N GLU A 117 1.16 -17.87 15.08
CA GLU A 117 0.18 -16.82 14.80
C GLU A 117 0.84 -15.49 14.45
N GLN A 118 1.89 -15.11 15.19
CA GLN A 118 2.67 -13.91 14.92
C GLN A 118 3.47 -14.04 13.61
N SER A 119 3.94 -15.25 13.31
CA SER A 119 4.64 -15.55 12.05
C SER A 119 3.73 -15.42 10.83
N ILE A 120 2.47 -15.88 10.93
CA ILE A 120 1.47 -15.68 9.88
C ILE A 120 1.17 -14.18 9.71
N PHE A 121 1.03 -13.46 10.81
CA PHE A 121 0.79 -12.01 10.77
C PHE A 121 1.92 -11.23 10.08
N ARG A 122 3.20 -11.61 10.30
CA ARG A 122 4.33 -11.04 9.56
C ARG A 122 4.17 -11.17 8.05
N VAL A 123 3.68 -12.32 7.58
CA VAL A 123 3.42 -12.55 6.14
C VAL A 123 2.32 -11.63 5.64
N TYR A 124 1.24 -11.43 6.41
CA TYR A 124 0.20 -10.46 6.05
C TYR A 124 0.75 -9.04 5.95
N VAL A 125 1.58 -8.61 6.91
CA VAL A 125 2.21 -7.29 6.90
C VAL A 125 3.18 -7.13 5.70
N LEU A 126 3.84 -8.20 5.24
CA LEU A 126 4.65 -8.19 4.00
C LEU A 126 3.81 -8.18 2.72
N LEU A 127 2.64 -8.84 2.73
CA LEU A 127 1.77 -8.92 1.57
C LEU A 127 1.11 -7.57 1.24
N ILE A 128 0.80 -6.77 2.27
CA ILE A 128 0.16 -5.44 2.11
C ILE A 128 1.00 -4.50 1.22
N PRO A 129 2.31 -4.29 1.44
CA PRO A 129 3.18 -3.53 0.54
C PRO A 129 3.23 -4.06 -0.89
N VAL A 130 3.25 -5.38 -1.09
CA VAL A 130 3.26 -5.99 -2.43
C VAL A 130 1.97 -5.66 -3.16
N LEU A 131 0.82 -5.82 -2.49
CA LEU A 131 -0.48 -5.44 -3.04
C LEU A 131 -0.55 -3.93 -3.31
N HIS A 132 -0.04 -3.11 -2.39
CA HIS A 132 0.01 -1.66 -2.54
C HIS A 132 0.78 -1.27 -3.80
N LEU A 133 1.96 -1.85 -4.03
CA LEU A 133 2.79 -1.56 -5.20
C LEU A 133 2.05 -1.90 -6.50
N VAL A 134 1.40 -3.07 -6.57
CA VAL A 134 0.62 -3.49 -7.76
C VAL A 134 -0.52 -2.52 -8.01
N LEU A 135 -1.31 -2.19 -6.99
CA LEU A 135 -2.44 -1.26 -7.11
C LEU A 135 -1.98 0.15 -7.45
N ALA A 136 -0.90 0.64 -6.86
CA ALA A 136 -0.37 1.97 -7.14
C ALA A 136 0.12 2.09 -8.59
N ILE A 137 0.78 1.05 -9.14
CA ILE A 137 1.17 1.00 -10.56
C ILE A 137 -0.08 0.96 -11.45
N ALA A 138 -1.10 0.17 -11.08
CA ALA A 138 -2.35 0.07 -11.84
C ALA A 138 -3.12 1.40 -11.87
N ILE A 139 -3.19 2.12 -10.74
CA ILE A 139 -3.80 3.46 -10.65
C ILE A 139 -3.07 4.43 -11.57
N GLU A 140 -1.75 4.47 -11.51
CA GLU A 140 -0.95 5.34 -12.37
C GLU A 140 -1.16 5.00 -13.85
N ALA A 141 -1.14 3.72 -14.22
CA ALA A 141 -1.33 3.27 -15.60
C ALA A 141 -2.74 3.54 -16.14
N THR A 142 -3.77 3.44 -15.31
CA THR A 142 -5.18 3.66 -15.72
C THR A 142 -5.55 5.13 -15.75
N LEU A 143 -5.15 5.90 -14.73
CA LEU A 143 -5.59 7.29 -14.57
C LEU A 143 -4.68 8.30 -15.27
N SER A 144 -3.38 8.05 -15.46
CA SER A 144 -2.53 8.98 -16.23
C SER A 144 -2.84 8.96 -17.73
N ASP A 145 -3.37 7.86 -18.25
CA ASP A 145 -3.94 7.74 -19.60
C ASP A 145 -5.46 8.09 -19.61
N THR A 146 -5.86 9.18 -18.94
CA THR A 146 -7.29 9.57 -18.81
C THR A 146 -7.99 9.70 -20.18
N GLU A 147 -7.26 10.03 -21.25
CA GLU A 147 -7.81 10.09 -22.62
C GLU A 147 -8.22 8.72 -23.17
N LYS A 148 -7.47 7.65 -22.88
CA LYS A 148 -7.85 6.28 -23.28
C LYS A 148 -8.94 5.72 -22.38
N LEU A 149 -8.94 6.07 -21.09
CA LEU A 149 -9.97 5.64 -20.16
C LEU A 149 -11.33 6.25 -20.53
N CYS A 150 -11.37 7.52 -20.93
CA CYS A 150 -12.55 8.15 -21.54
C CYS A 150 -12.97 7.48 -22.87
N SER A 151 -12.02 7.01 -23.68
CA SER A 151 -12.32 6.26 -24.90
C SER A 151 -12.94 4.90 -24.58
N VAL A 152 -12.36 4.15 -23.63
CA VAL A 152 -12.87 2.84 -23.18
C VAL A 152 -14.23 2.97 -22.52
N PHE A 153 -14.46 3.95 -21.64
CA PHE A 153 -15.78 4.20 -21.05
C PHE A 153 -16.82 4.55 -22.11
N ARG A 154 -16.46 5.35 -23.12
CA ARG A 154 -17.35 5.65 -24.26
C ARG A 154 -17.63 4.40 -25.10
N LEU A 155 -16.66 3.50 -25.25
CA LEU A 155 -16.80 2.25 -26.02
C LEU A 155 -17.65 1.21 -25.27
N VAL A 156 -17.45 1.07 -23.95
CA VAL A 156 -18.26 0.22 -23.07
C VAL A 156 -19.70 0.73 -23.00
N ARG A 157 -19.89 2.05 -22.89
CA ARG A 157 -21.23 2.67 -22.92
C ARG A 157 -21.94 2.44 -24.26
N ARG A 158 -21.23 2.56 -25.39
CA ARG A 158 -21.78 2.22 -26.72
C ARG A 158 -22.21 0.75 -26.79
N ARG A 159 -21.34 -0.18 -26.38
CA ARG A 159 -21.65 -1.62 -26.38
C ARG A 159 -22.87 -1.98 -25.52
N CYS A 160 -23.10 -1.27 -24.41
CA CYS A 160 -24.28 -1.51 -23.58
C CYS A 160 -25.55 -0.99 -24.26
N SER A 161 -25.48 0.19 -24.88
CA SER A 161 -26.57 0.76 -25.67
C SER A 161 -26.94 -0.12 -26.86
N ASP A 162 -25.93 -0.59 -27.63
CA ASP A 162 -26.14 -1.46 -28.80
C ASP A 162 -26.76 -2.82 -28.39
N LYS A 163 -26.41 -3.31 -27.19
CA LYS A 163 -26.94 -4.58 -26.66
C LYS A 163 -28.38 -4.44 -26.14
N GLU A 164 -28.72 -3.27 -25.62
CA GLU A 164 -30.07 -2.92 -25.18
C GLU A 164 -31.01 -2.73 -26.37
N GLU A 165 -30.53 -2.09 -27.44
CA GLU A 165 -31.26 -1.90 -28.70
C GLU A 165 -31.49 -3.24 -29.43
N ALA A 166 -30.47 -4.10 -29.51
CA ALA A 166 -30.61 -5.44 -30.08
C ALA A 166 -31.54 -6.37 -29.26
N ALA A 167 -31.63 -6.19 -27.95
CA ALA A 167 -32.57 -6.94 -27.11
C ALA A 167 -34.02 -6.48 -27.32
N ALA A 168 -34.25 -5.17 -27.51
CA ALA A 168 -35.56 -4.61 -27.78
C ALA A 168 -36.10 -5.02 -29.17
N GLU A 169 -35.25 -5.08 -30.20
CA GLU A 169 -35.65 -5.56 -31.53
C GLU A 169 -36.00 -7.06 -31.54
N ALA A 170 -35.33 -7.88 -30.73
CA ALA A 170 -35.59 -9.31 -30.62
C ALA A 170 -36.91 -9.64 -29.89
N GLU A 171 -37.41 -8.76 -29.03
CA GLU A 171 -38.68 -8.93 -28.31
C GLU A 171 -39.88 -8.39 -29.11
N ALA A 172 -39.64 -7.53 -30.11
CA ALA A 172 -40.65 -6.96 -30.99
C ALA A 172 -40.94 -7.79 -32.27
N ALA A 173 -40.17 -8.85 -32.52
CA ALA A 173 -40.29 -9.77 -33.67
C ALA A 173 -40.94 -11.11 -33.27
#